data_AF-A0A1G3Y3F4-F1
#
_entry.id   AF-A0A1G3Y3F4-F1
#
_cell.length_a   1.000
_cell.length_b   1.000
_cell.length_c   1.000
_cell.angle_alpha   90.00
_cell.angle_beta   90.00
_cell.angle_gamma   90.00
#
_symmetry.space_group_name_H-M   'P 1'
#
loop_
_entity.id
_entity.type
_entity.pdbx_description
1 polymer ?
#
loop_
_entity_poly.entity_id
_entity_poly.type
_entity_poly.pdbx_seq_one_letter_code
_entity_poly.pdbx_strand_id
1 'polypeptide(L)'
;MKLLLFYAHKWWFKTSSKSLPQAPDIELEDSLENTIVVFYHAEKEDEEKGKGVLDKLVKNIKWLAGKFGTKNVVIHSFNHLSSSKASPEFSEHMIKQATERLLNAGYNIMCTPFGYFNEFLIHVGGESLAKVFKEF
;
A
#
# COMPACT_ATOMS: atom_id res chain seq x y z
N MET A 1 -10.83 -4.31 5.79
CA MET A 1 -9.68 -3.62 5.14
C MET A 1 -10.18 -2.81 3.98
N LYS A 2 -9.70 -1.58 3.87
CA LYS A 2 -9.99 -0.68 2.74
C LYS A 2 -8.74 -0.45 1.91
N LEU A 3 -8.90 -0.52 0.59
CA LEU A 3 -7.87 -0.25 -0.40
C LEU A 3 -8.33 0.84 -1.35
N LEU A 4 -7.45 1.81 -1.58
CA LEU A 4 -7.54 2.73 -2.70
C LEU A 4 -6.34 2.45 -3.61
N LEU A 5 -6.63 1.93 -4.80
CA LEU A 5 -5.65 1.42 -5.74
C LEU A 5 -5.61 2.35 -6.94
N PHE A 6 -4.43 2.91 -7.21
CA PHE A 6 -4.20 3.76 -8.38
C PHE A 6 -3.16 3.16 -9.30
N TYR A 7 -3.45 3.11 -10.60
CA TYR A 7 -2.37 3.06 -11.57
C TYR A 7 -1.80 4.48 -11.73
N ALA A 8 -0.50 4.63 -11.51
CA ALA A 8 0.20 5.88 -11.64
C ALA A 8 1.34 5.77 -12.65
N HIS A 9 1.41 6.75 -13.56
CA HIS A 9 2.57 6.94 -14.42
C HIS A 9 3.82 7.26 -13.58
N LYS A 10 3.65 8.03 -12.50
CA LYS A 10 4.72 8.42 -11.59
C LYS A 10 4.25 8.48 -10.15
N TRP A 11 5.04 7.93 -9.25
CA TRP A 11 4.98 8.08 -7.80
C TRP A 11 6.32 8.61 -7.28
N TRP A 12 6.29 9.54 -6.34
CA TRP A 12 7.46 9.97 -5.56
C TRP A 12 7.02 10.19 -4.11
N PHE A 13 7.90 9.92 -3.16
CA PHE A 13 7.68 10.30 -1.77
C PHE A 13 8.97 10.72 -1.06
N LYS A 14 8.80 11.45 0.04
CA LYS A 14 9.85 11.76 1.01
C LYS A 14 9.33 11.65 2.43
N THR A 15 10.08 10.99 3.31
CA THR A 15 9.76 10.95 4.75
C THR A 15 9.79 12.36 5.33
N SER A 16 8.75 12.71 6.11
CA SER A 16 8.64 14.03 6.74
C SER A 16 8.81 13.94 8.25
N SER A 17 7.82 13.40 8.97
CA SER A 17 7.86 13.28 10.43
C SER A 17 7.31 11.94 10.90
N LYS A 18 7.70 11.51 12.10
CA LYS A 18 7.20 10.26 12.70
C LYS A 18 5.73 10.39 13.08
N SER A 19 4.90 9.46 12.61
CA SER A 19 3.54 9.27 13.11
C SER A 19 3.48 8.29 14.28
N LEU A 20 4.50 7.45 14.44
CA LEU A 20 4.70 6.59 15.61
C LEU A 20 5.97 7.03 16.36
N PRO A 21 5.87 7.47 17.64
CA PRO A 21 7.03 7.96 18.41
C PRO A 21 8.19 6.97 18.48
N GLN A 22 7.90 5.67 18.50
CA GLN A 22 8.86 4.59 18.59
C GLN A 22 9.52 4.19 17.26
N ALA A 23 9.11 4.79 16.12
CA ALA A 23 9.71 4.47 14.83
C ALA A 23 11.20 4.90 14.80
N PRO A 24 12.09 4.10 14.17
CA PRO A 24 13.50 4.47 14.01
C PRO A 24 13.63 5.69 13.10
N ASP A 25 14.63 6.56 13.31
CA ASP A 25 14.88 7.71 12.43
C ASP A 25 15.27 7.25 11.01
N ILE A 26 14.39 7.50 10.06
CA ILE A 26 14.56 7.21 8.64
C ILE A 26 14.39 8.51 7.85
N GLU A 27 15.43 8.88 7.12
CA GLU A 27 15.34 9.84 6.00
C GLU A 27 15.40 9.05 4.70
N LEU A 28 14.28 9.01 3.98
CA LEU A 28 14.16 8.30 2.72
C LEU A 28 13.38 9.14 1.72
N GLU A 29 13.91 9.20 0.51
CA GLU A 29 13.29 9.83 -0.66
C GLU A 29 13.44 8.87 -1.84
N ASP A 30 12.33 8.51 -2.48
CA ASP A 30 12.35 7.54 -3.58
C ASP A 30 11.17 7.74 -4.54
N SER A 31 11.24 7.12 -5.72
CA SER A 31 10.21 7.21 -6.76
C SER A 31 10.09 5.94 -7.58
N LEU A 32 8.89 5.71 -8.12
CA LEU A 32 8.61 4.57 -8.99
C LEU A 32 7.65 4.96 -10.11
N GLU A 33 7.93 4.52 -11.32
CA GLU A 33 7.11 4.77 -12.50
C GLU A 33 6.28 3.55 -12.90
N ASN A 34 5.20 3.81 -13.65
CA ASN A 34 4.27 2.81 -14.17
C ASN A 34 3.88 1.79 -13.09
N THR A 35 3.29 2.24 -11.99
CA THR A 35 3.14 1.46 -10.77
C THR A 35 1.69 1.39 -10.31
N ILE A 36 1.34 0.30 -9.61
CA ILE A 36 0.12 0.27 -8.81
C ILE A 36 0.44 0.82 -7.43
N VAL A 37 -0.07 2.02 -7.13
CA VAL A 37 -0.01 2.61 -5.80
C VAL A 37 -1.18 2.07 -4.97
N VAL A 38 -0.85 1.39 -3.88
CA VAL A 38 -1.77 0.75 -2.96
C VAL A 38 -1.80 1.58 -1.68
N PHE A 39 -2.80 2.44 -1.57
CA PHE A 39 -3.16 3.05 -0.29
C PHE A 39 -4.00 2.04 0.49
N TYR A 40 -3.51 1.61 1.66
CA TYR A 40 -4.23 0.64 2.48
C TYR A 40 -4.61 1.22 3.83
N HIS A 41 -5.73 0.74 4.37
CA HIS A 41 -6.18 0.97 5.73
C HIS A 41 -6.67 -0.35 6.32
N ALA A 42 -5.95 -0.87 7.32
CA ALA A 42 -6.37 -2.04 8.10
C ALA A 42 -7.33 -1.61 9.22
N GLU A 43 -8.43 -2.33 9.35
CA GLU A 43 -9.50 -2.07 10.32
C GLU A 43 -9.45 -3.10 11.45
N LYS A 44 -10.03 -2.78 12.61
CA LYS A 44 -9.98 -3.66 13.79
C LYS A 44 -10.48 -5.08 13.49
N GLU A 45 -11.52 -5.18 12.67
CA GLU A 45 -12.17 -6.42 12.26
C GLU A 45 -11.25 -7.30 11.38
N ASP A 46 -10.21 -6.73 10.78
CA ASP A 46 -9.26 -7.48 9.96
C ASP A 46 -8.37 -8.39 10.81
N GLU A 47 -8.13 -8.04 12.08
CA GLU A 47 -7.31 -8.80 13.01
C GLU A 47 -7.85 -10.21 13.22
N GLU A 48 -9.18 -10.35 13.27
CA GLU A 48 -9.87 -11.64 13.41
C GLU A 48 -9.91 -12.42 12.09
N LYS A 49 -10.01 -11.72 10.95
CA LYS A 49 -10.10 -12.33 9.62
C LYS A 49 -8.75 -12.84 9.09
N GLY A 50 -7.64 -12.25 9.55
CA GLY A 50 -6.26 -12.68 9.29
C GLY A 50 -5.96 -13.02 7.83
N LYS A 51 -5.71 -14.32 7.55
CA LYS A 51 -5.29 -14.84 6.23
C LYS A 51 -6.24 -14.46 5.09
N GLY A 52 -7.56 -14.37 5.35
CA GLY A 52 -8.54 -14.00 4.33
C GLY A 52 -8.34 -12.58 3.80
N VAL A 53 -7.91 -11.66 4.67
CA VAL A 53 -7.64 -10.25 4.31
C VAL A 53 -6.38 -10.16 3.46
N LEU A 54 -5.31 -10.84 3.87
CA LEU A 54 -4.06 -10.90 3.11
C LEU A 54 -4.25 -11.46 1.70
N ASP A 55 -5.00 -12.56 1.56
CA ASP A 55 -5.26 -13.16 0.26
C ASP A 55 -6.02 -12.20 -0.66
N LYS A 56 -7.01 -11.47 -0.13
CA LYS A 56 -7.77 -10.46 -0.89
C LYS A 56 -6.91 -9.26 -1.25
N LEU A 57 -6.04 -8.77 -0.36
CA LEU A 57 -5.08 -7.71 -0.64
C LEU A 57 -4.19 -8.07 -1.84
N VAL A 58 -3.49 -9.21 -1.75
CA VAL A 58 -2.56 -9.66 -2.80
C VAL A 58 -3.30 -9.92 -4.13
N LYS A 59 -4.50 -10.51 -4.10
CA LYS A 59 -5.30 -10.75 -5.30
C LYS A 59 -5.71 -9.46 -6.00
N ASN A 60 -6.17 -8.44 -5.26
CA ASN A 60 -6.55 -7.16 -5.86
C ASN A 60 -5.36 -6.42 -6.47
N ILE A 61 -4.20 -6.43 -5.81
CA ILE A 61 -2.96 -5.85 -6.34
C ILE A 61 -2.57 -6.54 -7.66
N LYS A 62 -2.47 -7.87 -7.65
CA LYS A 62 -2.09 -8.64 -8.86
C LYS A 62 -3.09 -8.46 -9.99
N TRP A 63 -4.39 -8.42 -9.68
CA TRP A 63 -5.44 -8.20 -10.65
C TRP A 63 -5.29 -6.85 -11.34
N LEU A 64 -5.15 -5.75 -10.58
CA LEU A 64 -5.04 -4.42 -11.17
C LEU A 64 -3.71 -4.25 -11.92
N ALA A 65 -2.61 -4.74 -11.37
CA ALA A 65 -1.31 -4.72 -12.03
C ALA A 65 -1.35 -5.46 -13.38
N GLY A 66 -2.05 -6.60 -13.45
CA GLY A 66 -2.28 -7.32 -14.70
C GLY A 66 -3.13 -6.56 -15.73
N LYS A 67 -4.04 -5.67 -15.30
CA LYS A 67 -4.83 -4.82 -16.21
C LYS A 67 -3.99 -3.74 -16.88
N PHE A 68 -2.93 -3.28 -16.21
CA PHE A 68 -2.01 -2.26 -16.72
C PHE A 68 -0.67 -2.83 -17.19
N GLY A 69 -0.49 -4.15 -17.17
CA GLY A 69 0.74 -4.81 -17.63
C GLY A 69 1.99 -4.45 -16.83
N THR A 70 1.84 -4.01 -15.57
CA THR A 70 2.97 -3.61 -14.72
C THR A 70 3.31 -4.66 -13.66
N LYS A 71 4.58 -4.66 -13.23
CA LYS A 71 5.10 -5.39 -12.07
C LYS A 71 5.52 -4.49 -10.93
N ASN A 72 5.46 -3.18 -11.10
CA ASN A 72 5.82 -2.21 -10.07
C ASN A 72 4.61 -1.97 -9.16
N VAL A 73 4.83 -2.04 -7.85
CA VAL A 73 3.80 -1.77 -6.84
C VAL A 73 4.40 -0.92 -5.73
N VAL A 74 3.70 0.16 -5.40
CA VAL A 74 3.96 0.94 -4.19
C VAL A 74 2.93 0.55 -3.14
N ILE A 75 3.35 0.26 -1.91
CA ILE A 75 2.45 0.06 -0.77
C ILE A 75 2.65 1.23 0.20
N HIS A 76 1.58 1.98 0.42
CA HIS A 76 1.58 3.18 1.26
C HIS A 76 0.48 3.09 2.33
N SER A 77 0.88 3.26 3.59
CA SER A 77 -0.08 3.28 4.70
C SER A 77 -0.94 4.54 4.65
N PHE A 78 -2.27 4.38 4.71
CA PHE A 78 -3.20 5.50 4.59
C PHE A 78 -4.41 5.32 5.51
N ASN A 79 -4.22 5.58 6.81
CA ASN A 79 -5.22 5.38 7.86
C ASN A 79 -6.36 6.43 7.90
N HIS A 80 -6.77 6.92 6.74
CA HIS A 80 -7.84 7.92 6.56
C HIS A 80 -9.04 7.39 5.75
N LEU A 81 -9.01 6.13 5.31
CA LEU A 81 -10.13 5.52 4.55
C LEU A 81 -11.30 5.02 5.42
N SER A 82 -11.12 4.92 6.73
CA SER A 82 -12.09 4.35 7.69
C SER A 82 -11.99 5.08 9.03
N SER A 83 -13.02 4.93 9.86
CA SER A 83 -12.99 5.33 11.27
C SER A 83 -12.47 4.20 12.19
N SER A 84 -12.57 2.93 11.77
CA SER A 84 -11.98 1.76 12.45
C SER A 84 -10.51 1.63 12.08
N LYS A 85 -9.67 1.24 13.04
CA LYS A 85 -8.22 1.06 12.86
C LYS A 85 -7.75 -0.22 13.55
N ALA A 86 -6.99 -1.03 12.84
CA ALA A 86 -6.23 -2.13 13.43
C ALA A 86 -5.03 -1.60 14.24
N SER A 87 -4.45 -2.47 15.05
CA SER A 87 -3.17 -2.24 15.71
C SER A 87 -2.03 -2.00 14.69
N PRO A 88 -1.04 -1.16 15.04
CA PRO A 88 0.16 -0.98 14.24
C PRO A 88 0.89 -2.31 13.96
N GLU A 89 0.99 -3.19 14.96
CA GLU A 89 1.70 -4.47 14.89
C GLU A 89 1.05 -5.41 13.86
N PHE A 90 -0.28 -5.51 13.88
CA PHE A 90 -1.02 -6.28 12.88
C PHE A 90 -0.82 -5.71 11.47
N SER A 91 -0.93 -4.39 11.33
CA SER A 91 -0.80 -3.71 10.04
C SER A 91 0.58 -3.94 9.43
N GLU A 92 1.64 -3.75 10.21
CA GLU A 92 3.02 -3.97 9.78
C GLU A 92 3.27 -5.44 9.40
N HIS A 93 2.81 -6.37 10.24
CA HIS A 93 2.95 -7.81 9.98
C HIS A 93 2.25 -8.22 8.68
N MET A 94 1.04 -7.72 8.45
CA MET A 94 0.27 -8.02 7.23
C MET A 94 0.98 -7.50 5.97
N ILE A 95 1.46 -6.25 6.00
CA ILE A 95 2.15 -5.67 4.84
C ILE A 95 3.48 -6.38 4.57
N LYS A 96 4.20 -6.81 5.60
CA LYS A 96 5.39 -7.65 5.45
C LYS A 96 5.07 -8.94 4.70
N GLN A 97 4.04 -9.67 5.13
CA GLN A 97 3.62 -10.91 4.44
C GLN A 97 3.14 -10.66 3.00
N ALA A 98 2.41 -9.55 2.76
CA ALA A 98 1.94 -9.18 1.43
C ALA A 98 3.13 -8.89 0.50
N THR A 99 4.11 -8.15 0.99
CA THR A 99 5.35 -7.80 0.29
C THR A 99 6.12 -9.06 -0.10
N GLU A 100 6.39 -9.96 0.85
CA GLU A 100 7.08 -11.24 0.59
C GLU A 100 6.38 -12.07 -0.50
N ARG A 101 5.05 -12.19 -0.44
CA ARG A 101 4.27 -12.94 -1.44
C ARG A 101 4.27 -12.31 -2.83
N LEU A 102 4.33 -10.98 -2.90
CA LEU A 102 4.39 -10.27 -4.18
C LEU A 102 5.79 -10.35 -4.78
N LEU A 103 6.84 -10.17 -3.98
CA LEU A 103 8.24 -10.37 -4.40
C LEU A 103 8.45 -11.79 -4.96
N ASN A 104 7.98 -12.81 -4.24
CA ASN A 104 8.04 -14.21 -4.70
C ASN A 104 7.26 -14.47 -6.00
N ALA A 105 6.33 -13.59 -6.36
CA ALA A 105 5.56 -13.65 -7.60
C ALA A 105 6.15 -12.76 -8.72
N GLY A 106 7.37 -12.23 -8.53
CA GLY A 106 8.10 -11.44 -9.52
C GLY A 106 7.62 -9.99 -9.65
N TYR A 107 7.08 -9.40 -8.58
CA TYR A 107 6.77 -7.97 -8.53
C TYR A 107 7.92 -7.18 -7.92
N ASN A 108 8.07 -5.93 -8.34
CA ASN A 108 8.98 -4.96 -7.74
C ASN A 108 8.20 -4.13 -6.73
N ILE A 109 8.53 -4.26 -5.45
CA ILE A 109 7.77 -3.63 -4.36
C ILE A 109 8.56 -2.49 -3.74
N MET A 110 7.91 -1.33 -3.63
CA MET A 110 8.34 -0.19 -2.84
C MET A 110 7.35 0.00 -1.69
N CYS A 111 7.83 0.00 -0.45
CA CYS A 111 7.01 0.35 0.71
C CYS A 111 7.50 1.68 1.26
N THR A 112 6.59 2.64 1.47
CA THR A 112 6.95 3.82 2.26
C THR A 112 7.18 3.41 3.72
N PRO A 113 8.12 4.03 4.45
CA PRO A 113 8.39 3.69 5.84
C PRO A 113 7.12 3.69 6.69
N PHE A 114 6.92 2.62 7.45
CA PHE A 114 5.79 2.52 8.37
C PHE A 114 6.01 3.43 9.58
N GLY A 115 4.94 4.03 10.10
CA GLY A 115 5.05 4.97 11.22
C GLY A 115 5.58 6.35 10.84
N TYR A 116 5.51 6.71 9.56
CA TYR A 116 5.93 8.01 9.02
C TYR A 116 4.79 8.73 8.30
N PHE A 117 4.70 10.03 8.50
CA PHE A 117 4.09 10.94 7.53
C PHE A 117 5.07 11.16 6.38
N ASN A 118 4.54 11.21 5.16
CA ASN A 118 5.33 11.38 3.95
C ASN A 118 4.74 12.51 3.11
N GLU A 119 5.61 13.31 2.51
CA GLU A 119 5.26 14.08 1.32
C GLU A 119 5.18 13.12 0.14
N PHE A 120 4.24 13.33 -0.78
CA PHE A 120 4.19 12.54 -2.00
C PHE A 120 3.64 13.32 -3.19
N LEU A 121 4.06 12.90 -4.38
CA LEU A 121 3.56 13.34 -5.67
C LEU A 121 3.07 12.12 -6.44
N ILE A 122 1.91 12.26 -7.10
CA ILE A 122 1.33 11.18 -7.88
C ILE A 122 0.74 11.71 -9.19
N HIS A 123 1.11 11.06 -10.29
CA HIS A 123 0.51 11.27 -11.60
C HIS A 123 -0.32 10.03 -11.96
N VAL A 124 -1.62 10.08 -11.67
CA VAL A 124 -2.56 8.96 -11.85
C VAL A 124 -3.01 8.86 -13.31
N GLY A 125 -3.14 7.64 -13.82
CA GLY A 125 -3.69 7.39 -15.17
C GLY A 125 -5.09 7.98 -15.36
N GLY A 126 -5.39 8.41 -16.59
CA GLY A 126 -6.67 9.02 -16.94
C GLY A 126 -7.82 8.02 -17.09
N GLU A 127 -7.51 6.75 -17.29
CA GLU A 127 -8.47 5.68 -17.54
C GLU A 127 -9.38 5.47 -16.33
N SER A 128 -10.64 5.10 -16.59
CA SER A 128 -11.61 4.80 -15.52
C SER A 128 -11.10 3.70 -14.58
N LEU A 129 -10.46 2.67 -15.14
CA LEU A 129 -9.90 1.55 -14.36
C LEU A 129 -8.65 1.92 -13.57
N ALA A 130 -8.02 3.08 -13.82
CA ALA A 130 -6.83 3.51 -13.09
C ALA A 130 -7.13 3.87 -11.63
N LYS A 131 -8.40 3.92 -11.22
CA LYS A 131 -8.84 4.32 -9.89
C LYS A 131 -9.85 3.33 -9.33
N VAL A 132 -9.43 2.50 -8.38
CA VAL A 132 -10.28 1.43 -7.83
C VAL A 132 -10.29 1.49 -6.31
N PHE A 133 -11.49 1.48 -5.73
CA PHE A 133 -11.68 1.28 -4.30
C PHE A 133 -12.15 -0.16 -4.02
N LYS A 134 -11.66 -0.77 -2.95
CA LYS A 134 -12.08 -2.11 -2.47
C LYS A 134 -12.24 -2.11 -0.95
N GLU A 135 -13.26 -2.81 -0.48
CA GLU A 135 -13.54 -3.05 0.93
C GLU A 135 -13.92 -4.53 1.11
N PHE A 136 -13.42 -5.16 2.19
CA PHE A 136 -13.66 -6.57 2.48
C PHE A 136 -13.32 -6.98 3.92
#